data_AF-A0A2V3IBC8-F1
#
_entry.id   AF-A0A2V3IBC8-F1
#
_cell.length_a   1.000
_cell.length_b   1.000
_cell.length_c   1.000
_cell.angle_alpha   90.00
_cell.angle_beta   90.00
_cell.angle_gamma   90.00
#
_symmetry.space_group_name_H-M   'P 1'
#
loop_
_entity.id
_entity.type
_entity.pdbx_description
1 polymer ?
#
loop_
_entity_poly.entity_id
_entity_poly.type
_entity_poly.pdbx_seq_one_letter_code
_entity_poly.pdbx_strand_id
1 'polypeptide(L)'
;MRFDSRGNIMINGTKGVQFIDESSDSILSGFDDVMKEGPLAREQMRDCKFTFTHFVPHEDTAHRGLSQLGPASRRACLGSTLLANPVILEPILGIEVRVPQDLVGNVASVLSGKRGKVLDMQQKGIVSIVIGEVPASETFDLSQVMRGQTAGKAIWNTFFKSWSPIPKSIVGELVPEIRKRKGLSPEPPKANEFIDKE
;
A
#
# COMPACT_ATOMS: atom_id res chain seq x y z
N MET A 1 13.12 18.11 -5.16
CA MET A 1 11.97 17.18 -5.26
C MET A 1 12.52 15.77 -5.25
N ARG A 2 11.93 14.88 -4.44
CA ARG A 2 12.31 13.46 -4.36
C ARG A 2 11.13 12.62 -4.84
N PHE A 3 11.38 11.62 -5.68
CA PHE A 3 10.39 10.68 -6.19
C PHE A 3 10.91 9.26 -5.99
N ASP A 4 10.07 8.35 -5.52
CA ASP A 4 10.39 6.92 -5.44
C ASP A 4 9.55 6.08 -6.42
N SER A 5 10.00 4.85 -6.70
CA SER A 5 9.32 3.94 -7.64
C SER A 5 7.92 3.48 -7.21
N ARG A 6 7.51 3.81 -5.98
CA ARG A 6 6.18 3.54 -5.44
C ARG A 6 5.25 4.74 -5.63
N GLY A 7 5.65 5.75 -6.41
CA GLY A 7 4.80 6.91 -6.66
C GLY A 7 4.76 7.90 -5.49
N ASN A 8 5.64 7.73 -4.48
CA ASN A 8 5.74 8.69 -3.40
C ASN A 8 6.61 9.87 -3.82
N ILE A 9 6.22 11.07 -3.39
CA ILE A 9 6.90 12.31 -3.72
C ILE A 9 7.04 13.22 -2.50
N MET A 10 8.23 13.81 -2.33
CA MET A 10 8.49 14.92 -1.41
C MET A 10 8.83 16.18 -2.21
N ILE A 11 8.05 17.23 -2.01
CA ILE A 11 8.19 18.53 -2.67
C ILE A 11 8.72 19.54 -1.65
N ASN A 12 9.77 20.28 -2.00
CA ASN A 12 10.18 21.45 -1.24
C ASN A 12 9.27 22.63 -1.63
N GLY A 13 8.43 23.07 -0.69
CA GLY A 13 7.52 24.22 -0.84
C GLY A 13 7.97 25.46 -0.07
N THR A 14 9.17 25.45 0.53
CA THR A 14 9.72 26.58 1.28
C THR A 14 10.09 27.75 0.35
N LYS A 15 10.20 28.95 0.92
CA LYS A 15 10.64 30.16 0.21
C LYS A 15 11.62 30.95 1.08
N GLY A 16 12.81 31.25 0.55
CA GLY A 16 13.80 32.12 1.21
C GLY A 16 14.42 31.55 2.48
N VAL A 17 14.38 30.23 2.68
CA VAL A 17 14.97 29.59 3.86
C VAL A 17 16.42 29.19 3.57
N GLN A 18 17.32 29.59 4.46
CA GLN A 18 18.75 29.26 4.37
C GLN A 18 19.02 27.78 4.68
N PHE A 19 20.19 27.29 4.27
CA PHE A 19 20.73 25.97 4.64
C PHE A 19 19.90 24.73 4.19
N ILE A 20 18.83 24.90 3.42
CA ILE A 20 18.00 23.77 2.96
C ILE A 20 18.76 22.81 2.07
N ASP A 21 19.54 23.33 1.12
CA ASP A 21 20.21 22.47 0.14
C ASP A 21 21.22 21.55 0.83
N GLU A 22 21.97 22.06 1.81
CA GLU A 22 22.90 21.29 2.63
C GLU A 22 22.20 20.28 3.55
N SER A 23 21.01 20.62 4.05
CA SER A 23 20.23 19.79 4.98
C SER A 23 19.32 18.78 4.27
N SER A 24 19.18 18.87 2.94
CA SER A 24 18.22 18.11 2.14
C SER A 24 18.41 16.61 2.28
N ASP A 25 19.64 16.10 2.20
CA ASP A 25 19.89 14.65 2.30
C ASP A 25 19.47 14.08 3.65
N SER A 26 19.74 14.82 4.73
CA SER A 26 19.36 14.42 6.08
C SER A 26 17.83 14.42 6.27
N ILE A 27 17.14 15.42 5.72
CA ILE A 27 15.67 15.51 5.75
C ILE A 27 15.06 14.37 4.91
N LEU A 28 15.60 14.13 3.71
CA LEU A 28 15.11 13.10 2.80
C LEU A 28 15.33 11.68 3.35
N SER A 29 16.36 11.45 4.16
CA SER A 29 16.53 10.17 4.86
C SER A 29 15.33 9.84 5.73
N GLY A 30 14.81 10.80 6.50
CA GLY A 30 13.64 10.59 7.34
C GLY A 30 12.38 10.29 6.53
N PHE A 31 12.20 10.95 5.38
CA PHE A 31 11.12 10.67 4.44
C PHE A 31 11.23 9.25 3.85
N ASP A 32 12.41 8.89 3.33
CA ASP A 32 12.66 7.58 2.71
C ASP A 32 12.41 6.44 3.72
N ASP A 33 12.73 6.64 5.00
CA ASP A 33 12.45 5.68 6.07
C ASP A 33 10.94 5.48 6.31
N VAL A 34 10.15 6.56 6.35
CA VAL A 34 8.69 6.44 6.47
C VAL A 34 8.09 5.79 5.23
N MET A 35 8.63 6.06 4.05
CA MET A 35 8.12 5.42 2.83
C MET A 35 8.38 3.91 2.83
N LYS A 36 9.45 3.44 3.49
CA LYS A 36 9.71 2.01 3.71
C LYS A 36 8.82 1.42 4.80
N GLU A 37 8.61 2.14 5.91
CA GLU A 37 7.83 1.70 7.06
C GLU A 37 6.79 2.74 7.48
N GLY A 38 5.57 2.60 6.97
CA GLY A 38 4.44 3.45 7.30
C GLY A 38 3.94 3.30 8.75
N PRO A 39 3.15 4.27 9.25
CA PRO A 39 2.78 4.32 10.67
C PRO A 39 1.77 3.25 11.11
N LEU A 40 0.89 2.80 10.21
CA LEU A 40 -0.20 1.88 10.56
C LEU A 40 0.32 0.49 10.95
N ALA A 41 1.13 -0.13 10.11
CA ALA A 41 1.58 -1.51 10.30
C ALA A 41 3.02 -1.77 9.84
N ARG A 42 3.82 -0.70 9.67
CA ARG A 42 5.16 -0.74 9.06
C ARG A 42 5.17 -1.46 7.71
N GLU A 43 4.13 -1.23 6.92
CA GLU A 43 4.09 -1.64 5.52
C GLU A 43 4.61 -0.49 4.65
N GLN A 44 5.01 -0.81 3.42
CA GLN A 44 5.53 0.17 2.48
C GLN A 44 4.43 1.18 2.10
N MET A 45 4.76 2.47 2.14
CA MET A 45 3.87 3.53 1.68
C MET A 45 3.89 3.62 0.15
N ARG A 46 2.77 4.06 -0.42
CA ARG A 46 2.58 4.21 -1.87
C ARG A 46 1.69 5.42 -2.15
N ASP A 47 1.89 6.05 -3.31
CA ASP A 47 1.05 7.13 -3.84
C ASP A 47 0.85 8.32 -2.87
N CYS A 48 1.89 8.63 -2.08
CA CYS A 48 1.86 9.74 -1.12
C CYS A 48 2.55 10.99 -1.64
N LYS A 49 1.94 12.17 -1.43
CA LYS A 49 2.56 13.48 -1.69
C LYS A 49 2.80 14.25 -0.40
N PHE A 50 4.07 14.42 -0.04
CA PHE A 50 4.50 15.28 1.05
C PHE A 50 4.97 16.63 0.50
N THR A 51 4.60 17.70 1.19
CA THR A 51 5.06 19.06 0.90
C THR A 51 5.76 19.61 2.13
N PHE A 52 7.05 19.86 2.00
CA PHE A 52 7.89 20.46 3.04
C PHE A 52 7.73 21.97 3.00
N THR A 53 7.02 22.54 3.98
CA THR A 53 6.52 23.93 3.93
C THR A 53 7.36 24.91 4.73
N HIS A 54 8.01 24.45 5.80
CA HIS A 54 8.75 25.32 6.71
C HIS A 54 9.94 24.60 7.33
N PHE A 55 11.01 25.35 7.60
CA PHE A 55 12.24 24.84 8.20
C PHE A 55 12.95 25.97 8.94
N VAL A 56 13.32 25.72 10.20
CA VAL A 56 14.09 26.63 11.03
C VAL A 56 15.43 25.95 11.34
N PRO A 57 16.46 26.17 10.51
CA PRO A 57 17.77 25.58 10.72
C PRO A 57 18.53 26.25 11.87
N HIS A 58 19.33 25.46 12.58
CA HIS A 58 20.43 25.99 13.39
C HIS A 58 21.57 26.45 12.46
N GLU A 59 22.25 27.56 12.78
CA GLU A 59 23.32 28.11 11.92
C GLU A 59 24.51 27.14 11.76
N ASP A 60 24.95 26.55 12.87
CA ASP A 60 26.04 25.58 12.88
C ASP A 60 25.63 24.22 12.30
N THR A 61 26.37 23.78 11.29
CA THR A 61 26.24 22.50 10.59
C THR A 61 26.32 21.29 11.53
N ALA A 62 27.07 21.37 12.63
CA ALA A 62 27.17 20.30 13.63
C ALA A 62 25.79 19.93 14.23
N HIS A 63 24.85 20.88 14.26
CA HIS A 63 23.49 20.70 14.76
C HIS A 63 22.46 20.36 13.66
N ARG A 64 22.89 20.24 12.41
CA ARG A 64 22.02 19.94 11.24
C ARG A 64 22.34 18.60 10.56
N GLY A 65 23.10 17.74 11.23
CA GLY A 65 23.45 16.43 10.71
C GLY A 65 22.28 15.43 10.66
N LEU A 66 22.54 14.28 10.05
CA LEU A 66 21.58 13.17 9.89
C LEU A 66 20.94 12.72 11.22
N SER A 67 21.73 12.70 12.29
CA SER A 67 21.27 12.29 13.63
C SER A 67 20.23 13.24 14.24
N GLN A 68 20.17 14.49 13.78
CA GLN A 68 19.20 15.50 14.24
C GLN A 68 18.01 15.58 13.26
N LEU A 69 18.30 15.88 11.99
CA LEU A 69 17.26 16.14 11.00
C LEU A 69 16.53 14.88 10.50
N GLY A 70 17.23 13.74 10.43
CA GLY A 70 16.63 12.47 10.00
C GLY A 70 15.47 12.03 10.91
N PRO A 71 15.70 11.89 12.23
CA PRO A 71 14.63 11.58 13.18
C PRO A 71 13.51 12.62 13.21
N ALA A 72 13.84 13.92 13.15
CA ALA A 72 12.84 14.99 13.12
C ALA A 72 11.94 14.89 11.87
N SER A 73 12.53 14.76 10.69
CA SER A 73 11.81 14.56 9.42
C SER A 73 10.95 13.29 9.45
N ARG A 74 11.49 12.19 9.98
CA ARG A 74 10.76 10.92 10.14
C ARG A 74 9.54 11.08 11.03
N ARG A 75 9.68 11.72 12.21
CA ARG A 75 8.57 11.99 13.13
C ARG A 75 7.50 12.87 12.47
N ALA A 76 7.90 13.95 11.81
CA ALA A 76 6.99 14.84 11.09
C ALA A 76 6.20 14.11 10.00
N CYS A 77 6.87 13.25 9.22
CA CYS A 77 6.21 12.44 8.19
C CYS A 77 5.21 11.43 8.80
N LEU A 78 5.56 10.74 9.89
CA LEU A 78 4.66 9.79 10.57
C LEU A 78 3.42 10.49 11.14
N GLY A 79 3.61 11.60 11.86
CA GLY A 79 2.52 12.40 12.42
C GLY A 79 1.58 12.92 11.33
N SER A 80 2.14 13.51 10.27
CA SER A 80 1.37 14.03 9.13
C SER A 80 0.58 12.93 8.42
N THR A 81 1.20 11.75 8.24
CA THR A 81 0.53 10.59 7.62
C THR A 81 -0.68 10.16 8.45
N LEU A 82 -0.55 10.08 9.78
CA LEU A 82 -1.65 9.68 10.67
C LEU A 82 -2.79 10.70 10.69
N LEU A 83 -2.49 11.99 10.62
CA LEU A 83 -3.50 13.05 10.48
C LEU A 83 -4.25 12.98 9.14
N ALA A 84 -3.61 12.46 8.09
CA ALA A 84 -4.20 12.33 6.76
C ALA A 84 -5.15 11.13 6.62
N ASN A 85 -5.47 10.41 7.70
CA ASN A 85 -6.33 9.22 7.71
C ASN A 85 -5.85 8.14 6.70
N PRO A 86 -4.66 7.57 6.93
CA PRO A 86 -4.06 6.63 6.00
C PRO A 86 -4.88 5.33 5.94
N VAL A 87 -4.81 4.64 4.80
CA VAL A 87 -5.50 3.36 4.57
C VAL A 87 -4.49 2.26 4.25
N ILE A 88 -4.87 1.01 4.53
CA ILE A 88 -4.12 -0.15 4.06
C ILE A 88 -4.61 -0.51 2.66
N LEU A 89 -3.65 -0.78 1.77
CA LEU A 89 -3.91 -1.26 0.41
C LEU A 89 -3.60 -2.76 0.34
N GLU A 90 -4.45 -3.52 -0.35
CA GLU A 90 -4.17 -4.89 -0.77
C GLU A 90 -3.86 -4.96 -2.28
N PRO A 91 -3.00 -5.89 -2.71
CA PRO A 91 -2.73 -6.09 -4.13
C PRO A 91 -3.90 -6.85 -4.78
N ILE A 92 -4.43 -6.28 -5.86
CA ILE A 92 -5.46 -6.87 -6.70
C ILE A 92 -4.80 -7.51 -7.91
N LEU A 93 -5.12 -8.77 -8.13
CA LEU A 93 -4.67 -9.54 -9.29
C LEU A 93 -5.74 -9.47 -10.38
N GLY A 94 -5.33 -9.23 -11.62
CA GLY A 94 -6.14 -9.56 -12.79
C GLY A 94 -6.10 -11.07 -12.99
N ILE A 95 -7.23 -11.66 -13.35
CA ILE A 95 -7.35 -13.09 -13.65
C ILE A 95 -8.03 -13.29 -14.99
N GLU A 96 -7.45 -14.13 -15.85
CA GLU A 96 -8.05 -14.62 -17.07
C GLU A 96 -8.28 -16.13 -16.91
N VAL A 97 -9.53 -16.58 -17.05
CA VAL A 97 -9.93 -17.98 -16.92
C VAL A 97 -10.54 -18.45 -18.23
N ARG A 98 -10.01 -19.54 -18.78
CA ARG A 98 -10.52 -20.22 -19.96
C ARG A 98 -11.23 -21.49 -19.53
N VAL A 99 -12.50 -21.62 -19.93
CA VAL A 99 -13.36 -22.70 -19.47
C VAL A 99 -14.45 -23.01 -20.51
N PRO A 100 -14.96 -24.25 -20.61
CA PRO A 100 -16.18 -24.55 -21.36
C PRO A 100 -17.36 -23.66 -20.97
N GLN A 101 -18.24 -23.34 -21.92
CA GLN A 101 -19.34 -22.38 -21.75
C GLN A 101 -20.31 -22.76 -20.62
N ASP A 102 -20.55 -24.05 -20.41
CA ASP A 102 -21.41 -24.61 -19.37
C ASP A 102 -20.90 -24.37 -17.94
N LEU A 103 -19.61 -24.06 -17.78
CA LEU A 103 -18.95 -23.88 -16.48
C LEU A 103 -18.62 -22.42 -16.15
N VAL A 104 -18.98 -21.48 -17.02
CA VAL A 104 -18.77 -20.05 -16.80
C VAL A 104 -19.41 -19.57 -15.50
N GLY A 105 -20.64 -20.01 -15.21
CA GLY A 105 -21.35 -19.67 -13.98
C GLY A 105 -20.60 -20.13 -12.73
N ASN A 106 -19.98 -21.32 -12.78
CA ASN A 106 -19.18 -21.85 -11.68
C ASN A 106 -17.94 -21.00 -11.44
N VAL A 107 -17.23 -20.59 -12.51
CA VAL A 107 -16.08 -19.68 -12.41
C VAL A 107 -16.49 -18.33 -11.80
N ALA A 108 -17.61 -17.76 -12.25
CA ALA A 108 -18.13 -16.50 -11.70
C ALA A 108 -18.47 -16.62 -10.21
N SER A 109 -19.03 -17.76 -9.79
CA SER A 109 -19.32 -18.05 -8.38
C SER A 109 -18.04 -18.18 -7.55
N VAL A 110 -16.99 -18.83 -8.08
CA VAL A 110 -15.69 -18.94 -7.41
C VAL A 110 -15.06 -17.57 -7.19
N LEU A 111 -15.06 -16.71 -8.21
CA LEU A 111 -14.52 -15.36 -8.10
C LEU A 111 -15.29 -14.54 -7.08
N SER A 112 -16.63 -14.56 -7.14
CA SER A 112 -17.48 -13.81 -6.21
C SER A 112 -17.28 -14.25 -4.76
N GLY A 113 -17.14 -15.56 -4.52
CA GLY A 113 -16.86 -16.11 -3.18
C GLY A 113 -15.49 -15.72 -2.63
N LYS A 114 -14.59 -15.20 -3.47
CA LYS A 114 -13.23 -14.78 -3.14
C LYS A 114 -13.04 -13.26 -3.20
N ARG A 115 -14.11 -12.49 -2.95
CA ARG A 115 -14.15 -11.02 -3.09
C ARG A 115 -13.69 -10.51 -4.46
N GLY A 116 -13.65 -11.39 -5.46
CA GLY A 116 -13.32 -11.07 -6.83
C GLY A 116 -14.56 -10.63 -7.60
N LYS A 117 -14.34 -10.06 -8.79
CA LYS A 117 -15.41 -9.65 -9.69
C LYS A 117 -15.08 -10.00 -11.12
N VAL A 118 -16.12 -10.39 -11.86
CA VAL A 118 -16.05 -10.55 -13.32
C VAL A 118 -16.17 -9.16 -13.95
N LEU A 119 -15.28 -8.87 -14.88
CA LEU A 119 -15.20 -7.59 -15.58
C LEU A 119 -15.68 -7.70 -17.01
N ASP A 120 -15.31 -8.79 -17.68
CA ASP A 120 -15.65 -9.06 -19.06
C ASP A 120 -15.74 -10.57 -19.29
N MET A 121 -16.48 -10.95 -20.33
CA MET A 121 -16.65 -12.33 -20.74
C MET A 121 -16.65 -12.41 -22.27
N GLN A 122 -15.72 -13.19 -22.82
CA GLN A 122 -15.54 -13.33 -24.25
C GLN A 122 -15.77 -14.78 -24.66
N GLN A 123 -16.59 -14.99 -25.69
CA GLN A 123 -16.79 -16.32 -26.26
C GLN A 123 -15.87 -16.53 -27.46
N LYS A 124 -15.10 -17.63 -27.46
CA LYS A 124 -14.23 -18.06 -28.56
C LYS A 124 -14.54 -19.51 -28.93
N GLY A 125 -15.50 -19.68 -29.85
CA GLY A 125 -16.00 -20.99 -30.24
C GLY A 125 -16.65 -21.72 -29.06
N ILE A 126 -16.11 -22.89 -28.71
CA ILE A 126 -16.62 -23.72 -27.60
C ILE A 126 -16.05 -23.33 -26.22
N VAL A 127 -15.08 -22.41 -26.17
CA VAL A 127 -14.44 -21.94 -24.94
C VAL A 127 -14.91 -20.53 -24.64
N SER A 128 -15.14 -20.26 -23.36
CA SER A 128 -15.38 -18.93 -22.83
C SER A 128 -14.15 -18.45 -22.05
N ILE A 129 -13.82 -17.18 -22.20
CA ILE A 129 -12.77 -16.49 -21.46
C ILE A 129 -13.43 -15.52 -20.49
N VAL A 130 -13.28 -15.79 -19.20
CA VAL A 130 -13.76 -14.92 -18.12
C VAL A 130 -12.58 -14.05 -17.67
N ILE A 131 -12.73 -12.74 -17.79
CA ILE A 131 -11.74 -11.76 -17.35
C ILE A 131 -12.28 -11.13 -16.07
N GLY A 132 -11.47 -11.15 -15.02
CA GLY A 132 -11.86 -10.63 -13.72
C GLY A 132 -10.69 -10.06 -12.94
N GLU A 133 -10.98 -9.77 -11.68
CA GLU A 133 -9.97 -9.43 -10.69
C GLU A 133 -10.29 -10.09 -9.35
N VAL A 134 -9.26 -10.35 -8.56
CA VAL A 134 -9.34 -11.01 -7.25
C VAL A 134 -8.24 -10.47 -6.33
N PRO A 135 -8.51 -10.22 -5.04
CA PRO A 135 -7.47 -9.87 -4.10
C PRO A 135 -6.46 -11.02 -3.92
N ALA A 136 -5.17 -10.71 -3.89
CA ALA A 136 -4.15 -11.76 -3.80
C ALA A 136 -4.28 -12.62 -2.52
N SER A 137 -4.77 -12.03 -1.42
CA SER A 137 -5.01 -12.74 -0.15
C SER A 137 -6.01 -13.88 -0.29
N GLU A 138 -6.91 -13.82 -1.29
CA GLU A 138 -7.99 -14.80 -1.50
C GLU A 138 -7.57 -15.94 -2.43
N THR A 139 -6.34 -15.90 -2.96
CA THR A 139 -5.89 -16.85 -3.99
C THR A 139 -5.21 -18.11 -3.46
N PHE A 140 -5.02 -18.22 -2.13
CA PHE A 140 -4.23 -19.32 -1.52
C PHE A 140 -4.78 -20.72 -1.85
N ASP A 141 -6.10 -20.88 -1.81
CA ASP A 141 -6.86 -22.10 -2.11
C ASP A 141 -7.58 -22.05 -3.47
N LEU A 142 -7.38 -20.99 -4.26
CA LEU A 142 -8.04 -20.79 -5.56
C LEU A 142 -7.88 -21.99 -6.49
N SER A 143 -6.70 -22.61 -6.51
CA SER A 143 -6.42 -23.76 -7.36
C SER A 143 -7.28 -24.98 -7.03
N GLN A 144 -7.47 -25.26 -5.74
CA GLN A 144 -8.31 -26.36 -5.28
C GLN A 144 -9.78 -26.09 -5.57
N VAL A 145 -10.26 -24.90 -5.21
CA VAL A 145 -11.67 -24.50 -5.39
C VAL A 145 -12.04 -24.46 -6.87
N MET A 146 -11.22 -23.83 -7.70
CA MET A 146 -11.46 -23.74 -9.14
C MET A 146 -11.53 -25.12 -9.78
N ARG A 147 -10.55 -26.01 -9.51
CA ARG A 147 -10.57 -27.38 -10.06
C ARG A 147 -11.80 -28.16 -9.62
N GLY A 148 -12.20 -28.06 -8.36
CA GLY A 148 -13.40 -28.72 -7.85
C GLY A 148 -14.67 -28.25 -8.55
N GLN A 149 -14.80 -26.94 -8.77
CA GLN A 149 -15.98 -26.34 -9.40
C GLN A 149 -16.01 -26.52 -10.92
N THR A 150 -14.88 -26.79 -11.56
CA THR A 150 -14.78 -26.92 -13.02
C THR A 150 -14.43 -28.33 -13.48
N ALA A 151 -14.46 -29.33 -12.59
CA ALA A 151 -13.98 -30.69 -12.84
C ALA A 151 -12.59 -30.73 -13.51
N GLY A 152 -11.69 -29.83 -13.09
CA GLY A 152 -10.33 -29.69 -13.65
C GLY A 152 -10.25 -29.10 -15.07
N LYS A 153 -11.35 -28.66 -15.68
CA LYS A 153 -11.37 -28.15 -17.06
C LYS A 153 -10.97 -26.68 -17.22
N ALA A 154 -10.92 -25.90 -16.13
CA ALA A 154 -10.51 -24.50 -16.21
C ALA A 154 -8.99 -24.35 -16.24
N ILE A 155 -8.52 -23.45 -17.09
CA ILE A 155 -7.13 -23.00 -17.17
C ILE A 155 -7.13 -21.51 -16.87
N TRP A 156 -6.26 -21.04 -16.00
CA TRP A 156 -6.21 -19.61 -15.67
C TRP A 156 -4.78 -19.11 -15.46
N ASN A 157 -4.64 -17.81 -15.60
CA ASN A 157 -3.44 -17.06 -15.24
C ASN A 157 -3.81 -15.81 -14.47
N THR A 158 -2.91 -15.40 -13.57
CA THR A 158 -3.05 -14.18 -12.78
C THR A 158 -1.86 -13.26 -13.01
N PHE A 159 -2.09 -11.96 -12.95
CA PHE A 159 -1.04 -10.94 -13.01
C PHE A 159 -1.39 -9.80 -12.06
N PHE A 160 -0.37 -9.08 -11.56
CA PHE A 160 -0.63 -7.89 -10.75
C PHE A 160 -1.38 -6.85 -11.59
N LYS A 161 -2.50 -6.33 -11.07
CA LYS A 161 -3.32 -5.33 -11.75
C LYS A 161 -3.21 -3.96 -11.09
N SER A 162 -3.45 -3.88 -9.78
CA SER A 162 -3.47 -2.61 -9.05
C SER A 162 -3.40 -2.81 -7.54
N TRP A 163 -3.21 -1.72 -6.80
CA TRP A 163 -3.44 -1.67 -5.36
C TRP A 163 -4.82 -1.09 -5.09
N SER A 164 -5.55 -1.66 -4.14
CA SER A 164 -6.89 -1.18 -3.76
C SER A 164 -7.00 -1.06 -2.24
N PRO A 165 -7.74 -0.08 -1.70
CA PRO A 165 -8.05 -0.02 -0.28
C PRO A 165 -8.75 -1.30 0.20
N ILE A 166 -8.32 -1.81 1.36
CA ILE A 166 -8.97 -2.94 2.01
C ILE A 166 -10.35 -2.50 2.54
N PRO A 167 -11.40 -3.33 2.42
CA PRO A 167 -12.69 -3.06 3.02
C PRO A 167 -12.60 -2.78 4.53
N LYS A 168 -13.28 -1.72 5.00
CA LYS A 168 -13.25 -1.31 6.42
C LYS A 168 -13.63 -2.43 7.40
N SER A 169 -14.46 -3.38 6.96
CA SER A 169 -14.87 -4.55 7.75
C SER A 169 -13.70 -5.47 8.13
N ILE A 170 -12.62 -5.50 7.33
CA ILE A 170 -11.46 -6.38 7.53
C ILE A 170 -10.30 -5.62 8.20
N VAL A 171 -10.22 -4.30 7.97
CA VAL A 171 -9.11 -3.45 8.46
C VAL A 171 -8.94 -3.53 9.97
N GLY A 172 -10.05 -3.57 10.73
CA GLY A 172 -10.02 -3.56 12.19
C GLY A 172 -9.30 -4.76 12.82
N GLU A 173 -9.36 -5.93 12.17
CA GLU A 173 -8.69 -7.15 12.63
C GLU A 173 -7.30 -7.28 12.01
N LEU A 174 -7.18 -6.97 10.71
CA LEU A 174 -5.95 -7.17 9.95
C LEU A 174 -4.77 -6.31 10.42
N VAL A 175 -5.01 -5.05 10.77
CA VAL A 175 -3.92 -4.15 11.21
C VAL A 175 -3.28 -4.64 12.51
N PRO A 176 -4.05 -4.94 13.59
CA PRO A 176 -3.51 -5.58 14.79
C PRO A 176 -2.77 -6.88 14.53
N GLU A 177 -3.27 -7.75 13.64
CA GLU A 177 -2.62 -9.02 13.29
C GLU A 177 -1.25 -8.82 12.64
N ILE A 178 -1.16 -7.93 11.64
CA ILE A 178 0.12 -7.61 10.98
C ILE A 178 1.10 -7.05 12.01
N ARG A 179 0.65 -6.17 12.90
CA ARG A 179 1.48 -5.55 13.93
C ARG A 179 1.98 -6.59 14.92
N LYS A 180 1.11 -7.48 15.41
CA LYS A 180 1.48 -8.59 16.30
C LYS A 180 2.50 -9.52 15.65
N ARG A 181 2.31 -9.88 14.36
CA ARG A 181 3.26 -10.69 13.58
C ARG A 181 4.64 -10.04 13.50
N LYS A 182 4.71 -8.71 13.45
CA LYS A 182 5.96 -7.92 13.43
C LYS A 182 6.50 -7.60 14.83
N GLY A 183 5.91 -8.11 15.91
CA GLY A 183 6.33 -7.82 17.28
C GLY A 183 6.05 -6.39 17.74
N LEU A 184 5.05 -5.72 17.14
CA LEU A 184 4.63 -4.36 17.48
C LEU A 184 3.41 -4.39 18.43
N SER A 185 3.16 -3.27 19.11
CA SER A 185 1.89 -3.05 19.82
C SER A 185 0.71 -3.23 18.86
N PRO A 186 -0.38 -3.94 19.24
CA PRO A 186 -1.53 -4.17 18.37
C PRO A 186 -2.17 -2.87 17.86
N GLU A 187 -2.20 -1.83 18.68
CA GLU A 187 -2.75 -0.54 18.30
C GLU A 187 -1.70 0.29 17.53
N PRO A 188 -2.09 0.90 16.38
CA PRO A 188 -1.27 1.90 15.71
C PRO A 188 -0.96 3.08 16.63
N PRO A 189 0.23 3.72 16.49
CA PRO A 189 0.53 4.93 17.23
C PRO A 189 -0.42 6.06 16.81
N LYS A 190 -0.73 6.95 17.75
CA LYS A 190 -1.55 8.14 17.49
C LYS A 190 -0.68 9.27 16.94
N ALA A 191 -1.28 10.16 16.14
CA ALA A 191 -0.57 11.31 15.58
C ALA A 191 0.14 12.16 16.67
N ASN A 192 -0.53 12.34 17.81
CA ASN A 192 -0.01 13.12 18.95
C ASN A 192 1.29 12.57 19.56
N GLU A 193 1.66 11.31 19.31
CA GLU A 193 2.94 10.76 19.77
C GLU A 193 4.14 11.29 18.95
N PHE A 194 3.86 11.83 17.76
CA PHE A 194 4.86 12.38 16.84
C PHE A 194 4.82 13.89 16.73
N ILE A 195 3.77 14.53 17.24
CA ILE A 195 3.61 15.98 17.22
C ILE A 195 4.19 16.51 18.53
N ASP A 196 5.30 17.21 18.43
CA ASP A 196 5.91 17.87 19.57
C ASP A 196 5.03 19.08 19.94
N LYS A 197 4.71 19.22 21.24
CA LYS A 197 3.99 20.37 21.76
C LYS A 197 5.00 21.44 22.18
N GLU A 198 4.69 22.69 21.90
CA GLU A 198 5.40 23.85 22.48
C GLU A 198 5.25 23.89 24.00
#